data_AF-A0A2S9FA74-F1
#
_entry.id   AF-A0A2S9FA74-F1
#
_cell.length_a   1.000
_cell.length_b   1.000
_cell.length_c   1.000
_cell.angle_alpha   90.00
_cell.angle_beta   90.00
_cell.angle_gamma   90.00
#
_symmetry.space_group_name_H-M   'P 1'
#
loop_
_entity.id
_entity.type
_entity.pdbx_description
1 polymer ?
#
loop_
_entity_poly.entity_id
_entity_poly.type
_entity_poly.pdbx_seq_one_letter_code
_entity_poly.pdbx_strand_id
1 'polypeptide(L)'
;VAAQSALTHHDRLPMPFERARTLLLLGQLQRRRRLKDVAAATLREALGTFESMGATLWAQRARGELARTNVSRSGDLALTPSEHRTAELAAAGMTNRDIASTLFISQKTVEHNLGRVYRKLGIKARAELGRKMDQIR
;
A
#
# COMPACT_ATOMS: atom_id res chain seq x y z
N VAL A 1 20.84 10.53 4.21
CA VAL A 1 20.63 10.83 2.77
C VAL A 1 20.61 12.34 2.61
N ALA A 2 21.13 12.89 1.50
CA ALA A 2 21.25 14.34 1.28
C ALA A 2 19.97 15.14 1.56
N ALA A 3 18.79 14.59 1.26
CA ALA A 3 17.50 15.21 1.59
C ALA A 3 17.29 15.45 3.10
N GLN A 4 17.76 14.55 3.96
CA GLN A 4 17.69 14.72 5.42
C GLN A 4 18.61 15.85 5.89
N SER A 5 19.83 15.92 5.33
CA SER A 5 20.78 17.00 5.62
C SER A 5 20.24 18.36 5.18
N ALA A 6 19.57 18.43 4.03
CA ALA A 6 18.92 19.66 3.55
C ALA A 6 17.82 20.17 4.49
N LEU A 7 17.00 19.29 5.10
CA LEU A 7 16.01 19.70 6.11
C LEU A 7 16.66 20.39 7.30
N THR A 8 17.77 19.84 7.82
CA THR A 8 18.52 20.44 8.93
C THR A 8 19.05 21.83 8.61
N HIS A 9 19.38 22.11 7.34
CA HIS A 9 19.77 23.46 6.90
C HIS A 9 18.57 24.39 6.77
N HIS A 10 17.41 23.89 6.31
CA HIS A 10 16.19 24.69 6.20
C HIS A 10 15.57 25.04 7.54
N ASP A 11 15.82 24.28 8.60
CA ASP A 11 15.35 24.64 9.95
C ASP A 11 16.11 25.86 10.54
N ARG A 12 17.20 26.32 9.90
CA ARG A 12 18.00 27.46 10.37
C ARG A 12 17.47 28.82 9.94
N LEU A 13 16.57 28.87 8.95
CA LEU A 13 15.95 30.09 8.43
C LEU A 13 14.49 29.78 8.07
N PRO A 14 13.54 30.71 8.21
CA PRO A 14 12.15 30.47 7.79
C PRO A 14 12.04 30.39 6.26
N MET A 15 12.30 29.20 5.73
CA MET A 15 12.21 28.83 4.31
C MET A 15 11.15 27.72 4.11
N PRO A 16 9.87 27.99 4.44
CA PRO A 16 8.83 26.95 4.47
C PRO A 16 8.66 26.28 3.10
N PHE A 17 8.83 27.02 2.01
CA PHE A 17 8.75 26.48 0.66
C PHE A 17 9.87 25.49 0.32
N GLU A 18 11.14 25.85 0.57
CA GLU A 18 12.27 24.94 0.29
C GLU A 18 12.28 23.72 1.21
N ARG A 19 11.82 23.89 2.46
CA ARG A 19 11.57 22.78 3.38
C ARG A 19 10.51 21.83 2.80
N ALA A 20 9.35 22.34 2.37
CA ALA A 20 8.28 21.54 1.76
C ALA A 20 8.73 20.83 0.47
N ARG A 21 9.52 21.49 -0.38
CA ARG A 21 10.12 20.89 -1.58
C ARG A 21 11.07 19.73 -1.24
N THR A 22 11.85 19.90 -0.18
CA THR A 22 12.75 18.85 0.32
C THR A 22 11.99 17.67 0.91
N LEU A 23 10.93 17.93 1.67
CA LEU A 23 10.02 16.90 2.19
C LEU A 23 9.36 16.12 1.04
N LEU A 24 8.91 16.81 -0.03
CA LEU A 24 8.36 16.14 -1.21
C LEU A 24 9.37 15.16 -1.84
N LEU A 25 10.62 15.58 -2.02
CA LEU A 25 11.69 14.70 -2.51
C LEU A 25 11.97 13.53 -1.55
N LEU A 26 12.05 13.80 -0.24
CA LEU A 26 12.28 12.78 0.77
C LEU A 26 11.16 11.72 0.77
N GLY A 27 9.90 12.15 0.69
CA GLY A 27 8.74 11.27 0.57
C GLY A 27 8.79 10.37 -0.66
N GLN A 28 9.21 10.90 -1.81
CA GLN A 28 9.42 10.11 -3.03
C GLN A 28 10.52 9.04 -2.85
N LEU A 29 11.63 9.38 -2.20
CA LEU A 29 12.72 8.44 -1.92
C LEU A 29 12.29 7.35 -0.92
N GLN A 30 11.58 7.71 0.14
CA GLN A 30 11.03 6.76 1.11
C GLN A 30 10.05 5.79 0.44
N ARG A 31 9.19 6.28 -0.46
CA ARG A 31 8.28 5.44 -1.27
C ARG A 31 9.05 4.43 -2.12
N ARG A 32 10.11 4.86 -2.81
CA ARG A 32 10.99 3.98 -3.61
C ARG A 32 11.68 2.90 -2.75
N ARG A 33 11.95 3.20 -1.48
CA ARG A 33 12.49 2.25 -0.48
C ARG A 33 11.43 1.37 0.20
N ARG A 34 10.18 1.40 -0.26
CA ARG A 34 9.03 0.67 0.32
C ARG A 34 8.67 1.06 1.76
N LEU A 35 9.14 2.21 2.26
CA LEU A 35 8.80 2.76 3.57
C LEU A 35 7.50 3.59 3.49
N LYS A 36 6.38 2.95 3.17
CA LYS A 36 5.14 3.63 2.75
C LYS A 36 4.54 4.54 3.83
N ASP A 37 4.52 4.10 5.08
CA ASP A 37 3.89 4.86 6.16
C ASP A 37 4.67 6.13 6.48
N VAL A 38 6.00 6.01 6.50
CA VAL A 38 6.92 7.14 6.64
C VAL A 38 6.78 8.08 5.43
N ALA A 39 6.76 7.55 4.21
CA ALA A 39 6.55 8.34 3.00
C ALA A 39 5.24 9.11 3.03
N ALA A 40 4.13 8.48 3.44
CA ALA A 40 2.83 9.13 3.53
C ALA A 40 2.82 10.24 4.58
N ALA A 41 3.46 10.06 5.74
CA ALA A 41 3.59 11.10 6.74
C ALA A 41 4.39 12.31 6.21
N THR A 42 5.57 12.07 5.63
CA THR A 42 6.42 13.12 5.05
C THR A 42 5.72 13.86 3.89
N LEU A 43 4.99 13.16 3.03
CA LEU A 43 4.24 13.78 1.93
C LEU A 43 3.04 14.61 2.41
N ARG A 44 2.37 14.23 3.51
CA ARG A 44 1.31 15.05 4.13
C ARG A 44 1.86 16.35 4.70
N GLU A 45 3.03 16.31 5.33
CA GLU A 45 3.69 17.52 5.85
C GLU A 45 4.06 18.51 4.73
N ALA A 46 4.63 17.99 3.63
CA ALA A 46 4.91 18.79 2.43
C ALA A 46 3.62 19.41 1.86
N LEU A 47 2.55 18.60 1.76
CA LEU A 47 1.25 19.06 1.26
C LEU A 47 0.67 20.19 2.10
N GLY A 48 0.58 20.01 3.43
CA GLY A 48 0.02 21.03 4.31
C GLY A 48 0.77 22.36 4.24
N THR A 49 2.10 22.30 4.07
CA THR A 49 2.91 23.51 3.86
C THR A 49 2.59 24.17 2.52
N PHE A 50 2.51 23.42 1.41
CA PHE A 50 2.14 23.99 0.12
C PHE A 50 0.72 24.58 0.10
N GLU A 51 -0.22 23.96 0.81
CA GLU A 51 -1.60 24.44 0.95
C GLU A 51 -1.66 25.76 1.75
N SER A 52 -0.94 25.86 2.87
CA SER A 52 -0.91 27.09 3.68
C SER A 52 -0.29 28.28 2.93
N MET A 53 0.62 28.02 1.99
CA MET A 53 1.23 29.05 1.13
C MET A 53 0.45 29.34 -0.16
N GLY A 54 -0.66 28.63 -0.43
CA GLY A 54 -1.41 28.76 -1.70
C GLY A 54 -0.64 28.25 -2.94
N ALA A 55 0.41 27.45 -2.75
CA ALA A 55 1.27 26.93 -3.82
C ALA A 55 0.59 25.78 -4.59
N THR A 56 -0.47 26.09 -5.33
CA THR A 56 -1.43 25.13 -5.91
C THR A 56 -0.77 24.03 -6.76
N LEU A 57 0.18 24.39 -7.64
CA LEU A 57 0.88 23.40 -8.48
C LEU A 57 1.71 22.41 -7.63
N TRP A 58 2.32 22.89 -6.56
CA TRP A 58 3.12 22.06 -5.65
C TRP A 58 2.24 21.19 -4.76
N ALA A 59 1.13 21.72 -4.27
CA ALA A 59 0.12 20.95 -3.54
C ALA A 59 -0.42 19.81 -4.41
N GLN A 60 -0.75 20.06 -5.68
CA GLN A 60 -1.17 19.01 -6.61
C GLN A 60 -0.11 17.92 -6.81
N ARG A 61 1.17 18.29 -6.97
CA ARG A 61 2.28 17.33 -7.05
C ARG A 61 2.38 16.47 -5.78
N ALA A 62 2.27 17.08 -4.60
CA ALA A 62 2.31 16.35 -3.33
C ALA A 62 1.13 15.39 -3.17
N ARG A 63 -0.10 15.80 -3.55
CA ARG A 63 -1.28 14.91 -3.58
C ARG A 63 -1.07 13.72 -4.52
N GLY A 64 -0.49 13.94 -5.69
CA GLY A 64 -0.19 12.88 -6.66
C GLY A 64 0.79 11.83 -6.10
N GLU A 65 1.86 12.24 -5.43
CA GLU A 65 2.78 11.30 -4.77
C GLU A 65 2.15 10.62 -3.56
N LEU A 66 1.33 11.34 -2.78
CA LEU A 66 0.59 10.75 -1.65
C LEU A 66 -0.37 9.66 -2.13
N ALA A 67 -1.12 9.89 -3.21
CA ALA A 67 -1.97 8.88 -3.84
C ALA A 67 -1.19 7.62 -4.22
N ARG A 68 0.04 7.75 -4.74
CA ARG A 68 0.92 6.62 -5.08
C ARG A 68 1.39 5.80 -3.86
N THR A 69 1.39 6.39 -2.66
CA THR A 69 1.62 5.60 -1.43
C THR A 69 0.42 4.73 -1.06
N ASN A 70 -0.80 5.19 -1.38
CA ASN A 70 -2.06 4.49 -1.15
C ASN A 70 -2.42 3.45 -2.22
N VAL A 71 -2.04 3.65 -3.49
CA VAL A 71 -2.31 2.68 -4.58
C VAL A 71 -1.81 1.28 -4.23
N SER A 72 -0.69 1.18 -3.52
CA SER A 72 -0.20 -0.12 -3.07
C SER A 72 -0.96 -0.69 -1.86
N ARG A 73 -1.72 0.09 -1.09
CA ARG A 73 -2.63 -0.42 -0.06
C ARG A 73 -3.93 -0.93 -0.69
N SER A 74 -4.51 -0.19 -1.64
CA SER A 74 -5.72 -0.65 -2.35
C SER A 74 -5.43 -1.87 -3.24
N GLY A 75 -4.28 -1.90 -3.92
CA GLY A 75 -3.80 -3.08 -4.64
C GLY A 75 -3.35 -4.23 -3.72
N ASP A 76 -2.98 -3.94 -2.46
CA ASP A 76 -2.78 -4.99 -1.44
C ASP A 76 -4.10 -5.56 -0.95
N LEU A 77 -5.20 -4.81 -0.93
CA LEU A 77 -6.50 -5.30 -0.44
C LEU A 77 -7.29 -6.07 -1.50
N ALA A 78 -7.11 -5.76 -2.79
CA ALA A 78 -7.69 -6.55 -3.86
C ALA A 78 -7.02 -7.93 -3.97
N LEU A 79 -7.81 -8.98 -4.16
CA LEU A 79 -7.28 -10.31 -4.47
C LEU A 79 -6.63 -10.29 -5.85
N THR A 80 -5.42 -10.82 -5.94
CA THR A 80 -4.78 -11.10 -7.23
C THR A 80 -5.49 -12.25 -7.94
N PRO A 81 -5.32 -12.43 -9.27
CA PRO A 81 -5.95 -13.56 -9.99
C PRO A 81 -5.57 -14.94 -9.46
N SER A 82 -4.38 -15.10 -8.86
CA SER A 82 -3.97 -16.35 -8.21
C SER A 82 -4.68 -16.53 -6.87
N GLU A 83 -4.72 -15.49 -6.04
CA GLU A 83 -5.42 -15.49 -4.76
C GLU A 83 -6.92 -15.72 -4.94
N HIS A 84 -7.55 -15.12 -5.96
CA HIS A 84 -8.96 -15.31 -6.28
C HIS A 84 -9.28 -16.76 -6.61
N ARG A 85 -8.52 -17.38 -7.54
CA ARG A 85 -8.71 -18.79 -7.90
C ARG A 85 -8.51 -19.72 -6.71
N THR A 86 -7.48 -19.46 -5.89
CA THR A 86 -7.27 -20.22 -4.64
C THR A 86 -8.46 -20.03 -3.68
N ALA A 87 -8.99 -18.81 -3.53
CA ALA A 87 -10.10 -18.51 -2.64
C ALA A 87 -11.42 -19.14 -3.10
N GLU A 88 -11.71 -19.15 -4.41
CA GLU A 88 -12.91 -19.77 -4.97
C GLU A 88 -12.95 -21.28 -4.74
N LEU A 89 -11.87 -21.98 -5.08
CA LEU A 89 -11.76 -23.43 -4.83
C LEU A 89 -11.82 -23.73 -3.33
N ALA A 90 -11.26 -22.84 -2.52
CA ALA A 90 -11.32 -23.00 -1.08
C ALA A 90 -12.73 -22.79 -0.50
N ALA A 91 -13.47 -21.80 -1.01
CA ALA A 91 -14.86 -21.53 -0.66
C ALA A 91 -15.80 -22.67 -1.10
N ALA A 92 -15.47 -23.35 -2.20
CA ALA A 92 -16.15 -24.57 -2.65
C ALA A 92 -15.83 -25.82 -1.80
N GLY A 93 -14.99 -25.70 -0.77
CA GLY A 93 -14.71 -26.79 0.19
C GLY A 93 -13.50 -27.68 -0.14
N MET A 94 -12.74 -27.41 -1.21
CA MET A 94 -11.60 -28.25 -1.61
C MET A 94 -10.44 -28.18 -0.61
N THR A 95 -9.79 -29.30 -0.31
CA THR A 95 -8.63 -29.26 0.61
C THR A 95 -7.43 -28.56 -0.02
N ASN A 96 -6.46 -28.08 0.79
CA ASN A 96 -5.25 -27.45 0.25
C ASN A 96 -4.48 -28.36 -0.71
N ARG A 97 -4.53 -29.68 -0.48
CA ARG A 97 -3.95 -30.70 -1.37
C ARG A 97 -4.67 -30.75 -2.71
N ASP A 98 -6.00 -30.77 -2.71
CA ASP A 98 -6.78 -30.84 -3.94
C ASP A 98 -6.62 -29.55 -4.74
N ILE A 99 -6.63 -28.39 -4.08
CA ILE A 99 -6.37 -27.09 -4.70
C ILE A 99 -4.97 -27.05 -5.34
N ALA A 100 -3.95 -27.56 -4.63
CA ALA A 100 -2.59 -27.64 -5.13
C ALA A 100 -2.50 -28.49 -6.41
N SER A 101 -3.18 -29.64 -6.43
CA SER A 101 -3.31 -30.49 -7.62
C SER A 101 -4.05 -29.80 -8.77
N THR A 102 -5.18 -29.15 -8.50
CA THR A 102 -5.98 -28.44 -9.52
C THR A 102 -5.25 -27.26 -10.14
N LEU A 103 -4.49 -26.51 -9.33
CA LEU A 103 -3.76 -25.32 -9.77
C LEU A 103 -2.32 -25.62 -10.19
N PHE A 104 -1.87 -26.87 -10.13
CA PHE A 104 -0.50 -27.31 -10.41
C PHE A 104 0.57 -26.52 -9.64
N ILE A 105 0.35 -26.30 -8.33
CA ILE A 105 1.26 -25.59 -7.42
C ILE A 105 1.51 -26.40 -6.16
N SER A 106 2.46 -25.99 -5.32
CA SER A 106 2.70 -26.64 -4.03
C SER A 106 1.60 -26.31 -3.01
N GLN A 107 1.34 -27.23 -2.07
CA GLN A 107 0.43 -26.97 -0.93
C GLN A 107 0.88 -25.74 -0.12
N LYS A 108 2.19 -25.55 0.04
CA LYS A 108 2.77 -24.38 0.71
C LYS A 108 2.42 -23.07 0.00
N THR A 109 2.34 -23.09 -1.34
CA THR A 109 1.90 -21.94 -2.12
C THR A 109 0.41 -21.66 -1.89
N VAL A 110 -0.42 -22.70 -1.79
CA VAL A 110 -1.85 -22.56 -1.46
C VAL A 110 -2.03 -21.94 -0.08
N GLU A 111 -1.31 -22.42 0.93
CA GLU A 111 -1.34 -21.88 2.30
C GLU A 111 -0.93 -20.40 2.33
N HIS A 112 0.16 -20.06 1.62
CA HIS A 112 0.61 -18.68 1.52
C HIS A 112 -0.42 -17.78 0.84
N ASN A 113 -1.04 -18.25 -0.23
CA ASN A 113 -2.12 -17.52 -0.92
C ASN A 113 -3.33 -17.33 0.02
N LEU A 114 -3.77 -18.37 0.72
CA LEU A 114 -4.89 -18.29 1.66
C LEU A 114 -4.59 -17.34 2.82
N GLY A 115 -3.38 -17.35 3.38
CA GLY A 115 -2.98 -16.38 4.41
C GLY A 115 -3.08 -14.93 3.93
N ARG A 116 -2.70 -14.67 2.67
CA ARG A 116 -2.89 -13.36 2.05
C ARG A 116 -4.37 -13.04 1.86
N VAL A 117 -5.15 -13.97 1.30
CA VAL A 117 -6.60 -13.82 1.10
C VAL A 117 -7.29 -13.47 2.42
N TYR A 118 -7.03 -14.19 3.50
CA TYR A 118 -7.66 -13.94 4.79
C TYR A 118 -7.37 -12.54 5.32
N ARG A 119 -6.11 -12.12 5.25
CA ARG A 119 -5.70 -10.76 5.60
C ARG A 119 -6.37 -9.69 4.73
N LYS A 120 -6.49 -9.94 3.43
CA LYS A 120 -7.11 -9.02 2.46
C LYS A 120 -8.62 -8.89 2.65
N LEU A 121 -9.29 -10.00 2.96
CA LEU A 121 -10.74 -10.08 3.20
C LEU A 121 -11.13 -9.77 4.65
N GLY A 122 -10.16 -9.63 5.55
CA GLY A 122 -10.39 -9.34 6.97
C GLY A 122 -11.03 -10.50 7.74
N ILE A 123 -10.82 -11.74 7.31
CA ILE A 123 -11.38 -12.95 7.93
C ILE A 123 -10.31 -13.73 8.69
N LYS A 124 -10.73 -14.54 9.67
CA LYS A 124 -9.81 -15.34 10.50
C LYS A 124 -9.92 -16.84 10.20
N ALA A 125 -11.09 -17.29 9.73
CA ALA A 125 -11.35 -18.69 9.48
C ALA A 125 -11.79 -18.95 8.05
N ARG A 126 -11.42 -20.14 7.55
CA ARG A 126 -11.84 -20.65 6.25
C ARG A 126 -13.37 -20.70 6.08
N ALA A 127 -14.09 -20.98 7.17
CA ALA A 127 -15.56 -21.01 7.17
C ALA A 127 -16.20 -19.64 6.85
N GLU A 128 -15.47 -18.54 7.00
CA GLU A 128 -15.94 -17.20 6.64
C GLU A 128 -15.76 -16.90 5.14
N LEU A 129 -14.93 -17.69 4.45
CA LEU A 129 -14.51 -17.44 3.08
C LEU A 129 -15.70 -17.52 2.11
N GLY A 130 -16.58 -18.51 2.24
CA GLY A 130 -17.76 -18.65 1.38
C GLY A 130 -18.65 -17.39 1.42
N ARG A 131 -19.02 -16.96 2.64
CA ARG A 131 -19.82 -15.74 2.84
C ARG A 131 -19.14 -14.48 2.30
N LYS A 132 -17.81 -14.37 2.40
CA LYS A 132 -17.08 -13.20 1.87
C LYS A 132 -16.90 -13.21 0.37
N MET A 133 -16.70 -14.38 -0.24
CA MET A 133 -16.60 -14.49 -1.69
C MET A 133 -17.94 -14.17 -2.37
N ASP A 134 -19.07 -14.56 -1.76
CA ASP A 134 -20.41 -14.21 -2.28
C ASP A 134 -20.71 -12.70 -2.22
N GLN A 135 -20.12 -11.97 -1.28
CA GLN A 135 -20.29 -10.51 -1.16
C GLN A 135 -19.46 -9.70 -2.16
N ILE A 136 -18.47 -10.32 -2.80
CA ILE A 136 -17.52 -9.65 -3.72
C ILE A 136 -17.79 -10.05 -5.18
N ARG A 137 -18.71 -10.99 -5.39
CA ARG A 137 -19.25 -11.37 -6.70
C ARG A 137 -20.22 -10.32 -7.23
#